data_AF-A0A2S3QP97-F1
#
_entry.id   AF-A0A2S3QP97-F1
#
_cell.length_a   1.000
_cell.length_b   1.000
_cell.length_c   1.000
_cell.angle_alpha   90.00
_cell.angle_beta   90.00
_cell.angle_gamma   90.00
#
_symmetry.space_group_name_H-M   'P 1'
#
loop_
_entity.id
_entity.type
_entity.pdbx_description
1 polymer ?
#
loop_
_entity_poly.entity_id
_entity_poly.type
_entity_poly.pdbx_seq_one_letter_code
_entity_poly.pdbx_strand_id
1 'polypeptide(L)'
;MSKKKKTTMALQGVGIAPNILLQHVENTAPFLFQGELDTTGDKRAFLEKLRFYKKNLKQLNNINLAEYFHICISAHWATAGTFVPTDVDNQIRESLWKHGHISKHIDKMARLTIESWTWDYSQVTSRKAYNNDNNTVMSTHEGTWLSVAIGAYCALVKNRKTELAQEMADVILEEIKKEELIMQKLREERDHINFLRAAPLMAHNFGDLDRVMVQWNMNPEDAFYKRIFKLGHQLNENYDPILVYTGKVNKEFSSKENHRHMAMRQPKCLRKSSKFLIPVGPFMDDWGRILGESDLLSMEEKAEIVTAFYDGYKRQDEAFGYIRGYKNLVDSIDGGLAALEMYLPFDLVAEMKKSEFSELAKLSREEFEADYKKRLEEFICPVTNLKF
;
A
#
# COMPACT_ATOMS: atom_id res chain seq x y z
N MET A 1 12.33 -24.22 -39.85
CA MET A 1 11.38 -23.09 -39.78
C MET A 1 10.50 -23.25 -38.55
N SER A 2 10.81 -22.57 -37.44
CA SER A 2 9.97 -22.65 -36.24
C SER A 2 8.67 -21.87 -36.48
N LYS A 3 7.53 -22.50 -36.20
CA LYS A 3 6.22 -21.84 -36.25
C LYS A 3 6.23 -20.72 -35.20
N LYS A 4 6.34 -19.46 -35.63
CA LYS A 4 6.00 -18.29 -34.80
C LYS A 4 4.58 -18.52 -34.27
N LYS A 5 4.45 -18.79 -32.97
CA LYS A 5 3.14 -18.74 -32.30
C LYS A 5 2.59 -17.35 -32.56
N LYS A 6 1.46 -17.26 -33.25
CA LYS A 6 0.67 -16.04 -33.35
C LYS A 6 0.25 -15.68 -31.93
N THR A 7 1.03 -14.85 -31.23
CA THR A 7 0.49 -14.04 -30.15
C THR A 7 -0.69 -13.27 -30.75
N THR A 8 -1.86 -13.47 -30.17
CA THR A 8 -3.07 -12.73 -30.49
C THR A 8 -2.71 -11.23 -30.56
N MET A 9 -3.02 -10.60 -31.69
CA MET A 9 -2.68 -9.19 -32.00
C MET A 9 -3.07 -8.19 -30.88
N ALA A 10 -3.98 -8.57 -29.98
CA ALA A 10 -4.53 -7.71 -28.95
C ALA A 10 -3.55 -7.25 -27.85
N LEU A 11 -2.42 -7.94 -27.65
CA LEU A 11 -1.46 -7.63 -26.58
C LEU A 11 0.00 -7.47 -27.08
N GLN A 12 0.19 -7.37 -28.40
CA GLN A 12 1.53 -7.37 -28.96
C GLN A 12 2.28 -6.07 -28.60
N GLY A 13 3.38 -6.21 -27.85
CA GLY A 13 4.28 -5.10 -27.53
C GLY A 13 3.93 -4.29 -26.29
N VAL A 14 2.98 -4.74 -25.45
CA VAL A 14 2.60 -4.00 -24.23
C VAL A 14 2.60 -4.89 -23.00
N GLY A 15 3.39 -4.47 -22.01
CA GLY A 15 3.35 -4.99 -20.66
C GLY A 15 4.08 -6.32 -20.41
N ILE A 16 3.84 -6.85 -19.22
CA ILE A 16 4.41 -8.13 -18.75
C ILE A 16 3.58 -9.29 -19.30
N ALA A 17 4.21 -10.40 -19.67
CA ALA A 17 3.45 -11.55 -20.12
C ALA A 17 2.51 -12.05 -19.00
N PRO A 18 1.21 -12.33 -19.25
CA PRO A 18 0.24 -12.65 -18.20
C PRO A 18 0.66 -13.82 -17.29
N ASN A 19 1.30 -14.84 -17.84
CA ASN A 19 1.81 -15.97 -17.06
C ASN A 19 2.96 -15.56 -16.13
N ILE A 20 3.81 -14.62 -16.55
CA ILE A 20 4.90 -14.09 -15.72
C ILE A 20 4.32 -13.18 -14.62
N LEU A 21 3.28 -12.41 -14.92
CA LEU A 21 2.56 -11.64 -13.90
C LEU A 21 1.98 -12.55 -12.81
N LEU A 22 1.33 -13.66 -13.17
CA LEU A 22 0.84 -14.62 -12.18
C LEU A 22 1.97 -15.26 -11.37
N GLN A 23 3.14 -15.47 -11.98
CA GLN A 23 4.33 -15.92 -11.24
C GLN A 23 4.81 -14.86 -10.25
N HIS A 24 4.78 -13.58 -10.61
CA HIS A 24 5.11 -12.49 -9.70
C HIS A 24 4.13 -12.43 -8.52
N VAL A 25 2.83 -12.59 -8.78
CA VAL A 25 1.82 -12.70 -7.71
C VAL A 25 2.13 -13.88 -6.79
N GLU A 26 2.43 -15.06 -7.34
CA GLU A 26 2.74 -16.25 -6.54
C GLU A 26 4.00 -16.07 -5.69
N ASN A 27 5.02 -15.39 -6.21
CA ASN A 27 6.26 -15.16 -5.49
C ASN A 27 6.14 -14.12 -4.36
N THR A 28 5.14 -13.23 -4.42
CA THR A 28 4.97 -12.14 -3.45
C THR A 28 3.83 -12.37 -2.47
N ALA A 29 2.76 -13.01 -2.92
CA ALA A 29 1.57 -13.38 -2.14
C ALA A 29 1.22 -14.86 -2.35
N PRO A 30 2.11 -15.81 -2.02
CA PRO A 30 1.86 -17.24 -2.23
C PRO A 30 0.62 -17.74 -1.48
N PHE A 31 0.31 -17.13 -0.34
CA PHE A 31 -0.88 -17.40 0.48
C PHE A 31 -2.21 -17.30 -0.30
N LEU A 32 -2.28 -16.45 -1.33
CA LEU A 32 -3.45 -16.36 -2.22
C LEU A 32 -3.72 -17.69 -2.93
N PHE A 33 -2.66 -18.39 -3.38
CA PHE A 33 -2.80 -19.64 -4.13
C PHE A 33 -2.82 -20.88 -3.23
N GLN A 34 -2.27 -20.77 -2.01
CA GLN A 34 -2.28 -21.83 -1.01
C GLN A 34 -3.64 -21.99 -0.31
N GLY A 35 -4.57 -21.07 -0.54
CA GLY A 35 -5.94 -21.15 -0.01
C GLY A 35 -6.10 -20.58 1.40
N GLU A 36 -5.16 -19.75 1.85
CA GLU A 36 -5.29 -19.03 3.12
C GLU A 36 -6.39 -17.97 3.06
N LEU A 37 -6.56 -17.33 1.89
CA LEU A 37 -7.55 -16.27 1.70
C LEU A 37 -8.90 -16.83 1.28
N ASP A 38 -9.98 -16.29 1.85
CA ASP A 38 -11.34 -16.49 1.34
C ASP A 38 -11.54 -15.64 0.08
N THR A 39 -11.79 -16.30 -1.04
CA THR A 39 -12.05 -15.64 -2.35
C THR A 39 -13.53 -15.60 -2.73
N THR A 40 -14.42 -16.14 -1.89
CA THR A 40 -15.86 -16.27 -2.16
C THR A 40 -16.69 -15.15 -1.55
N GLY A 41 -16.13 -14.40 -0.59
CA GLY A 41 -16.80 -13.27 0.05
C GLY A 41 -17.15 -12.12 -0.91
N ASP A 42 -18.05 -11.26 -0.45
CA ASP A 42 -18.50 -10.08 -1.20
C ASP A 42 -17.31 -9.19 -1.61
N LYS A 43 -17.35 -8.68 -2.84
CA LYS A 43 -16.31 -7.80 -3.42
C LYS A 43 -14.88 -8.37 -3.44
N ARG A 44 -14.72 -9.71 -3.38
CA ARG A 44 -13.43 -10.42 -3.44
C ARG A 44 -13.17 -11.16 -4.76
N ALA A 45 -14.01 -10.95 -5.77
CA ALA A 45 -13.91 -11.65 -7.06
C ALA A 45 -12.55 -11.48 -7.78
N PHE A 46 -11.84 -10.38 -7.52
CA PHE A 46 -10.49 -10.15 -8.05
C PHE A 46 -9.47 -11.19 -7.57
N LEU A 47 -9.61 -11.70 -6.33
CA LEU A 47 -8.76 -12.79 -5.81
C LEU A 47 -9.03 -14.10 -6.55
N GLU A 48 -10.31 -14.43 -6.74
CA GLU A 48 -10.69 -15.65 -7.47
C GLU A 48 -10.26 -15.57 -8.93
N LYS A 49 -10.29 -14.40 -9.56
CA LYS A 49 -9.78 -14.22 -10.92
C LYS A 49 -8.32 -14.64 -11.05
N LEU A 50 -7.47 -14.26 -10.11
CA LEU A 50 -6.06 -14.66 -10.10
C LEU A 50 -5.92 -16.17 -9.90
N ARG A 51 -6.66 -16.77 -8.95
CA ARG A 51 -6.67 -18.22 -8.72
C ARG A 51 -7.12 -18.99 -9.95
N PHE A 52 -8.19 -18.53 -10.60
CA PHE A 52 -8.73 -19.11 -11.82
C PHE A 52 -7.68 -19.16 -12.92
N TYR A 53 -7.02 -18.04 -13.23
CA TYR A 53 -6.02 -18.00 -14.29
C TYR A 53 -4.75 -18.78 -13.94
N LYS A 54 -4.34 -18.80 -12.67
CA LYS A 54 -3.21 -19.62 -12.22
C LYS A 54 -3.48 -21.12 -12.41
N LYS A 55 -4.71 -21.58 -12.19
CA LYS A 55 -5.15 -22.96 -12.47
C LYS A 55 -5.35 -23.23 -13.97
N ASN A 56 -5.72 -22.21 -14.74
CA ASN A 56 -6.14 -22.34 -16.14
C ASN A 56 -5.23 -21.59 -17.13
N LEU A 57 -3.90 -21.75 -17.03
CA LEU A 57 -2.92 -21.00 -17.82
C LEU A 57 -3.16 -21.01 -19.34
N LYS A 58 -3.76 -22.09 -19.90
CA LYS A 58 -4.08 -22.18 -21.33
C LYS A 58 -5.08 -21.11 -21.78
N GLN A 59 -5.94 -20.63 -20.88
CA GLN A 59 -6.92 -19.59 -21.18
C GLN A 59 -6.29 -18.21 -21.40
N LEU A 60 -5.07 -17.98 -20.89
CA LEU A 60 -4.32 -16.74 -21.10
C LEU A 60 -4.00 -16.47 -22.58
N ASN A 61 -4.01 -17.49 -23.44
CA ASN A 61 -3.74 -17.31 -24.88
C ASN A 61 -4.86 -16.55 -25.61
N ASN A 62 -6.06 -16.49 -25.02
CA ASN A 62 -7.27 -15.99 -25.68
C ASN A 62 -7.84 -14.73 -25.02
N ILE A 63 -7.11 -14.10 -24.09
CA ILE A 63 -7.56 -12.88 -23.42
C ILE A 63 -7.42 -11.67 -24.35
N ASN A 64 -8.31 -10.69 -24.20
CA ASN A 64 -8.23 -9.40 -24.88
C ASN A 64 -7.64 -8.32 -23.95
N LEU A 65 -7.51 -7.08 -24.45
CA LEU A 65 -6.94 -5.98 -23.68
C LEU A 65 -7.68 -5.71 -22.37
N ALA A 66 -9.02 -5.71 -22.38
CA ALA A 66 -9.82 -5.47 -21.18
C ALA A 66 -9.64 -6.58 -20.13
N GLU A 67 -9.55 -7.83 -20.57
CA GLU A 67 -9.32 -8.97 -19.67
C GLU A 67 -7.89 -8.96 -19.11
N TYR A 68 -6.90 -8.61 -19.93
CA TYR A 68 -5.53 -8.41 -19.46
C TYR A 68 -5.45 -7.26 -18.43
N PHE A 69 -6.10 -6.13 -18.69
CA PHE A 69 -6.22 -5.04 -17.72
C PHE A 69 -6.87 -5.51 -16.41
N HIS A 70 -7.90 -6.36 -16.48
CA HIS A 70 -8.52 -6.95 -15.29
C HIS A 70 -7.54 -7.83 -14.50
N ILE A 71 -6.73 -8.65 -15.17
CA ILE A 71 -5.70 -9.43 -14.49
C ILE A 71 -4.66 -8.50 -13.84
N CYS A 72 -4.24 -7.44 -14.52
CA CYS A 72 -3.29 -6.47 -13.99
C CYS A 72 -3.81 -5.73 -12.75
N ILE A 73 -5.05 -5.19 -12.80
CA ILE A 73 -5.61 -4.49 -11.64
C ILE A 73 -5.85 -5.47 -10.48
N SER A 74 -6.29 -6.70 -10.75
CA SER A 74 -6.44 -7.73 -9.71
C SER A 74 -5.10 -8.07 -9.05
N ALA A 75 -4.05 -8.26 -9.87
CA ALA A 75 -2.70 -8.56 -9.39
C ALA A 75 -2.13 -7.41 -8.55
N HIS A 76 -2.35 -6.17 -9.00
CA HIS A 76 -1.93 -5.00 -8.27
C HIS A 76 -2.66 -4.89 -6.92
N TRP A 77 -3.99 -5.03 -6.93
CA TRP A 77 -4.81 -4.98 -5.70
C TRP A 77 -4.44 -6.08 -4.71
N ALA A 78 -4.18 -7.30 -5.19
CA ALA A 78 -3.80 -8.43 -4.34
C ALA A 78 -2.38 -8.31 -3.75
N THR A 79 -1.53 -7.41 -4.28
CA THR A 79 -0.11 -7.37 -3.93
C THR A 79 0.41 -5.99 -3.50
N ALA A 80 -0.35 -4.91 -3.64
CA ALA A 80 0.08 -3.55 -3.27
C ALA A 80 0.48 -3.43 -1.79
N GLY A 81 -0.19 -4.19 -0.91
CA GLY A 81 0.13 -4.27 0.52
C GLY A 81 1.30 -5.18 0.88
N THR A 82 1.91 -5.88 -0.09
CA THR A 82 2.99 -6.85 0.15
C THR A 82 4.39 -6.21 0.13
N PHE A 83 5.41 -7.00 0.47
CA PHE A 83 6.81 -6.54 0.50
C PHE A 83 7.37 -6.22 -0.89
N VAL A 84 6.95 -6.96 -1.91
CA VAL A 84 7.43 -6.80 -3.29
C VAL A 84 6.21 -6.79 -4.24
N PRO A 85 5.54 -5.65 -4.41
CA PRO A 85 4.34 -5.58 -5.26
C PRO A 85 4.66 -5.91 -6.72
N THR A 86 3.64 -6.33 -7.48
CA THR A 86 3.80 -6.61 -8.91
C THR A 86 4.08 -5.34 -9.72
N ASP A 87 5.01 -5.42 -10.68
CA ASP A 87 5.39 -4.31 -11.56
C ASP A 87 4.41 -4.13 -12.74
N VAL A 88 3.18 -3.70 -12.42
CA VAL A 88 2.12 -3.40 -13.42
C VAL A 88 1.62 -1.97 -13.34
N ASP A 89 2.02 -1.22 -12.31
CA ASP A 89 1.73 0.18 -12.05
C ASP A 89 1.64 1.05 -13.31
N ASN A 90 2.73 1.18 -14.06
CA ASN A 90 2.77 2.05 -15.24
C ASN A 90 1.85 1.55 -16.37
N GLN A 91 1.61 0.24 -16.43
CA GLN A 91 0.73 -0.36 -17.44
C GLN A 91 -0.73 0.05 -17.18
N ILE A 92 -1.18 -0.09 -15.95
CA ILE A 92 -2.57 0.20 -15.56
C ILE A 92 -2.84 1.70 -15.35
N ARG A 93 -1.80 2.50 -15.02
CA ARG A 93 -1.92 3.96 -14.90
C ARG A 93 -1.93 4.66 -16.25
N GLU A 94 -1.26 4.10 -17.27
CA GLU A 94 -1.07 4.81 -18.53
C GLU A 94 -0.99 3.92 -19.77
N SER A 95 -0.06 2.95 -19.82
CA SER A 95 0.30 2.31 -21.10
C SER A 95 -0.87 1.57 -21.76
N LEU A 96 -1.71 0.89 -20.97
CA LEU A 96 -2.87 0.17 -21.49
C LEU A 96 -3.98 1.11 -21.97
N TRP A 97 -4.11 2.28 -21.35
CA TRP A 97 -5.03 3.33 -21.79
C TRP A 97 -4.59 4.03 -23.08
N LYS A 98 -3.29 3.97 -23.42
CA LYS A 98 -2.74 4.48 -24.68
C LYS A 98 -2.64 3.41 -25.77
N HIS A 99 -3.11 2.20 -25.51
CA HIS A 99 -3.03 1.09 -26.47
C HIS A 99 -3.78 1.39 -27.78
N GLY A 100 -3.25 0.96 -28.93
CA GLY A 100 -3.86 1.21 -30.25
C GLY A 100 -5.25 0.61 -30.48
N HIS A 101 -5.73 -0.23 -29.55
CA HIS A 101 -7.06 -0.84 -29.54
C HIS A 101 -7.94 -0.35 -28.39
N ILE A 102 -7.55 0.73 -27.70
CA ILE A 102 -8.27 1.21 -26.51
C ILE A 102 -9.72 1.56 -26.80
N SER A 103 -10.04 2.09 -27.99
CA SER A 103 -11.40 2.48 -28.37
C SER A 103 -12.43 1.35 -28.25
N LYS A 104 -12.02 0.08 -28.40
CA LYS A 104 -12.90 -1.09 -28.26
C LYS A 104 -13.11 -1.53 -26.81
N HIS A 105 -12.29 -1.05 -25.88
CA HIS A 105 -12.16 -1.60 -24.53
C HIS A 105 -12.28 -0.56 -23.41
N ILE A 106 -12.19 0.73 -23.74
CA ILE A 106 -12.11 1.84 -22.78
C ILE A 106 -13.30 1.86 -21.82
N ASP A 107 -14.52 1.64 -22.31
CA ASP A 107 -15.71 1.66 -21.47
C ASP A 107 -15.67 0.51 -20.45
N LYS A 108 -15.30 -0.69 -20.89
CA LYS A 108 -15.19 -1.86 -20.00
C LYS A 108 -14.07 -1.69 -18.96
N MET A 109 -12.92 -1.16 -19.38
CA MET A 109 -11.80 -0.92 -18.47
C MET A 109 -12.14 0.18 -17.45
N ALA A 110 -12.80 1.27 -17.87
CA ALA A 110 -13.18 2.36 -16.97
C ALA A 110 -14.24 1.92 -15.95
N ARG A 111 -15.25 1.15 -16.39
CA ARG A 111 -16.24 0.55 -15.49
C ARG A 111 -15.60 -0.36 -14.44
N LEU A 112 -14.62 -1.16 -14.86
CA LEU A 112 -13.86 -2.00 -13.94
C LEU A 112 -13.06 -1.18 -12.93
N THR A 113 -12.43 -0.08 -13.35
CA THR A 113 -11.70 0.82 -12.44
C THR A 113 -12.65 1.43 -11.40
N ILE A 114 -13.85 1.87 -11.81
CA ILE A 114 -14.89 2.36 -10.88
C ILE A 114 -15.30 1.24 -9.91
N GLU A 115 -15.60 0.04 -10.42
CA GLU A 115 -16.00 -1.10 -9.60
C GLU A 115 -14.93 -1.47 -8.56
N SER A 116 -13.65 -1.45 -8.97
CA SER A 116 -12.52 -1.83 -8.11
C SER A 116 -12.35 -0.95 -6.88
N TRP A 117 -12.90 0.27 -6.91
CA TRP A 117 -12.90 1.17 -5.75
C TRP A 117 -13.49 0.50 -4.50
N THR A 118 -14.47 -0.38 -4.71
CA THR A 118 -15.20 -1.03 -3.62
C THR A 118 -14.63 -2.40 -3.23
N TRP A 119 -13.60 -2.90 -3.92
CA TRP A 119 -13.07 -4.25 -3.69
C TRP A 119 -12.52 -4.42 -2.28
N ASP A 120 -12.87 -5.54 -1.66
CA ASP A 120 -12.44 -5.85 -0.30
C ASP A 120 -10.98 -6.35 -0.31
N TYR A 121 -10.06 -5.44 0.02
CA TYR A 121 -8.64 -5.72 0.18
C TYR A 121 -8.26 -6.16 1.60
N SER A 122 -9.22 -6.42 2.49
CA SER A 122 -8.96 -6.60 3.92
C SER A 122 -7.99 -7.73 4.24
N GLN A 123 -7.95 -8.78 3.42
CA GLN A 123 -7.08 -9.94 3.59
C GLN A 123 -5.69 -9.81 2.95
N VAL A 124 -5.42 -8.73 2.20
CA VAL A 124 -4.17 -8.55 1.43
C VAL A 124 -3.37 -7.32 1.86
N THR A 125 -3.76 -6.66 2.95
CA THR A 125 -3.00 -5.57 3.55
C THR A 125 -3.25 -5.41 5.04
N SER A 126 -2.19 -5.10 5.77
CA SER A 126 -2.22 -4.66 7.17
C SER A 126 -2.02 -3.14 7.30
N ARG A 127 -1.75 -2.43 6.19
CA ARG A 127 -1.57 -0.98 6.17
C ARG A 127 -2.93 -0.29 6.17
N LYS A 128 -3.55 -0.21 7.34
CA LYS A 128 -4.88 0.37 7.51
C LYS A 128 -4.91 1.26 8.74
N ALA A 129 -5.71 2.32 8.66
CA ALA A 129 -6.18 3.10 9.78
C ALA A 129 -7.70 3.12 9.75
N TYR A 130 -8.32 3.10 10.92
CA TYR A 130 -9.77 3.15 11.09
C TYR A 130 -10.14 4.38 11.91
N ASN A 131 -11.36 4.87 11.74
CA ASN A 131 -12.00 5.75 12.71
C ASN A 131 -12.43 4.94 13.96
N ASN A 132 -12.73 5.63 15.07
CA ASN A 132 -13.07 4.96 16.34
C ASN A 132 -14.27 4.02 16.27
N ASP A 133 -15.23 4.28 15.39
CA ASP A 133 -16.38 3.42 15.15
C ASP A 133 -16.11 2.27 14.17
N ASN A 134 -14.88 2.14 13.66
CA ASN A 134 -14.42 1.13 12.70
C ASN A 134 -15.30 1.00 11.44
N ASN A 135 -16.09 2.04 11.13
CA ASN A 135 -17.03 2.03 10.00
C ASN A 135 -16.35 2.44 8.70
N THR A 136 -15.24 3.18 8.78
CA THR A 136 -14.51 3.65 7.60
C THR A 136 -13.02 3.35 7.74
N VAL A 137 -12.45 2.79 6.68
CA VAL A 137 -11.04 2.42 6.60
C VAL A 137 -10.32 3.34 5.61
N MET A 138 -9.09 3.69 5.97
CA MET A 138 -8.10 4.28 5.06
C MET A 138 -6.94 3.29 4.92
N SER A 139 -6.48 3.05 3.69
CA SER A 139 -5.31 2.22 3.38
C SER A 139 -4.44 2.91 2.34
N THR A 140 -3.34 2.26 1.93
CA THR A 140 -2.58 2.63 0.74
C THR A 140 -3.25 2.16 -0.56
N HIS A 141 -4.31 1.36 -0.46
CA HIS A 141 -5.05 0.83 -1.62
C HIS A 141 -5.80 1.95 -2.35
N GLU A 142 -6.30 2.93 -1.61
CA GLU A 142 -6.97 4.11 -2.17
C GLU A 142 -6.00 4.92 -3.05
N GLY A 143 -4.74 5.10 -2.66
CA GLY A 143 -3.72 5.73 -3.50
C GLY A 143 -3.42 4.96 -4.78
N THR A 144 -3.30 3.66 -4.59
CA THR A 144 -3.11 2.70 -5.68
C THR A 144 -4.25 2.81 -6.69
N TRP A 145 -5.48 2.89 -6.20
CA TRP A 145 -6.69 3.10 -6.99
C TRP A 145 -6.78 4.48 -7.65
N LEU A 146 -6.60 5.56 -6.89
CA LEU A 146 -6.65 6.95 -7.35
C LEU A 146 -5.71 7.14 -8.54
N SER A 147 -4.52 6.54 -8.46
CA SER A 147 -3.53 6.56 -9.55
C SER A 147 -4.03 5.89 -10.84
N VAL A 148 -4.83 4.83 -10.76
CA VAL A 148 -5.44 4.17 -11.92
C VAL A 148 -6.66 4.95 -12.39
N ALA A 149 -7.50 5.44 -11.46
CA ALA A 149 -8.71 6.19 -11.72
C ALA A 149 -8.42 7.50 -12.47
N ILE A 150 -7.40 8.26 -12.04
CA ILE A 150 -7.03 9.51 -12.72
C ILE A 150 -6.44 9.25 -14.12
N GLY A 151 -5.72 8.14 -14.30
CA GLY A 151 -5.28 7.69 -15.62
C GLY A 151 -6.45 7.32 -16.53
N ALA A 152 -7.45 6.63 -15.99
CA ALA A 152 -8.70 6.32 -16.69
C ALA A 152 -9.46 7.60 -17.07
N TYR A 153 -9.62 8.56 -16.15
CA TYR A 153 -10.22 9.87 -16.42
C TYR A 153 -9.53 10.57 -17.62
N CYS A 154 -8.20 10.68 -17.59
CA CYS A 154 -7.44 11.31 -18.67
C CYS A 154 -7.66 10.59 -20.01
N ALA A 155 -7.71 9.26 -20.00
CA ALA A 155 -7.98 8.47 -21.19
C ALA A 155 -9.40 8.71 -21.73
N LEU A 156 -10.40 8.78 -20.85
CA LEU A 156 -11.80 9.02 -21.21
C LEU A 156 -11.99 10.42 -21.82
N VAL A 157 -11.42 11.45 -21.19
CA VAL A 157 -11.43 12.83 -21.71
C VAL A 157 -10.79 12.88 -23.10
N LYS A 158 -9.61 12.28 -23.27
CA LYS A 158 -8.91 12.24 -24.56
C LYS A 158 -9.73 11.54 -25.66
N ASN A 159 -10.53 10.54 -25.30
CA ASN A 159 -11.39 9.79 -26.22
C ASN A 159 -12.83 10.34 -26.28
N ARG A 160 -13.10 11.53 -25.71
CA ARG A 160 -14.41 12.20 -25.72
C ARG A 160 -15.55 11.35 -25.12
N LYS A 161 -15.22 10.55 -24.10
CA LYS A 161 -16.18 9.74 -23.33
C LYS A 161 -16.73 10.55 -22.16
N THR A 162 -17.41 11.66 -22.44
CA THR A 162 -17.75 12.71 -21.47
C THR A 162 -18.53 12.20 -20.26
N GLU A 163 -19.60 11.42 -20.46
CA GLU A 163 -20.42 10.89 -19.36
C GLU A 163 -19.61 10.00 -18.43
N LEU A 164 -18.89 9.02 -19.00
CA LEU A 164 -18.08 8.10 -18.20
C LEU A 164 -16.86 8.79 -17.56
N ALA A 165 -16.33 9.85 -18.17
CA ALA A 165 -15.30 10.70 -17.56
C ALA A 165 -15.84 11.44 -16.34
N GLN A 166 -17.07 11.95 -16.43
CA GLN A 166 -17.74 12.58 -15.29
C GLN A 166 -17.98 11.59 -14.17
N GLU A 167 -18.50 10.39 -14.47
CA GLU A 167 -18.69 9.34 -13.46
C GLU A 167 -17.37 8.95 -12.78
N MET A 168 -16.27 8.85 -13.54
CA MET A 168 -14.94 8.61 -12.97
C MET A 168 -14.49 9.75 -12.06
N ALA A 169 -14.72 11.00 -12.47
CA ALA A 169 -14.38 12.18 -11.69
C ALA A 169 -15.17 12.23 -10.38
N ASP A 170 -16.46 11.91 -10.42
CA ASP A 170 -17.34 11.90 -9.24
C ASP A 170 -16.83 10.90 -8.19
N VAL A 171 -16.47 9.68 -8.61
CA VAL A 171 -15.94 8.65 -7.69
C VAL A 171 -14.57 9.05 -7.12
N ILE A 172 -13.71 9.72 -7.89
CA ILE A 172 -12.44 10.28 -7.38
C ILE A 172 -12.73 11.34 -6.30
N LEU A 173 -13.71 12.21 -6.51
CA LEU A 173 -14.10 13.24 -5.54
C LEU A 173 -14.71 12.63 -4.28
N GLU A 174 -15.50 11.57 -4.40
CA GLU A 174 -16.06 10.83 -3.27
C GLU A 174 -14.95 10.22 -2.40
N GLU A 175 -13.91 9.62 -3.02
CA GLU A 175 -12.77 9.08 -2.29
C GLU A 175 -11.99 10.17 -1.54
N ILE A 176 -11.69 11.29 -2.21
CA ILE A 176 -11.00 12.42 -1.57
C ILE A 176 -11.82 12.94 -0.38
N LYS A 177 -13.15 13.05 -0.54
CA LYS A 177 -14.04 13.49 0.53
C LYS A 177 -14.10 12.48 1.69
N LYS A 178 -14.07 11.17 1.39
CA LYS A 178 -14.00 10.11 2.40
C LYS A 178 -12.73 10.25 3.24
N GLU A 179 -11.57 10.41 2.60
CA GLU A 179 -10.29 10.60 3.31
C GLU A 179 -10.29 11.87 4.18
N GLU A 180 -10.82 12.99 3.67
CA GLU A 180 -10.98 14.22 4.45
C GLU A 180 -11.83 14.02 5.70
N LEU A 181 -13.01 13.40 5.57
CA LEU A 181 -13.93 13.15 6.67
C LEU A 181 -13.31 12.24 7.74
N ILE A 182 -12.51 11.25 7.34
CA ILE A 182 -11.76 10.40 8.28
C ILE A 182 -10.79 11.27 9.09
N MET A 183 -10.02 12.14 8.45
CA MET A 183 -9.04 12.97 9.16
C MET A 183 -9.71 14.00 10.09
N GLN A 184 -10.82 14.61 9.65
CA GLN A 184 -11.62 15.51 10.50
C GLN A 184 -12.09 14.79 11.75
N LYS A 185 -12.73 13.62 11.58
CA LYS A 185 -13.26 12.83 12.69
C LYS A 185 -12.19 12.40 13.68
N LEU A 186 -11.06 11.86 13.19
CA LEU A 186 -9.94 11.45 14.06
C LEU A 186 -9.39 12.62 14.90
N ARG A 187 -9.37 13.83 14.33
CA ARG A 187 -8.96 15.03 15.06
C ARG A 187 -10.01 15.47 16.07
N GLU A 188 -11.28 15.54 15.68
CA GLU A 188 -12.41 15.92 16.55
C GLU A 188 -12.51 15.01 17.78
N GLU A 189 -12.31 13.70 17.58
CA GLU A 189 -12.35 12.69 18.63
C GLU A 189 -11.05 12.59 19.44
N ARG A 190 -10.03 13.39 19.11
CA ARG A 190 -8.70 13.35 19.74
C ARG A 190 -8.08 11.94 19.70
N ASP A 191 -8.26 11.22 18.60
CA ASP A 191 -7.62 9.91 18.38
C ASP A 191 -6.24 10.09 17.74
N HIS A 192 -5.26 10.46 18.58
CA HIS A 192 -3.89 10.75 18.13
C HIS A 192 -3.26 9.59 17.38
N ILE A 193 -3.45 8.36 17.87
CA ILE A 193 -2.71 7.21 17.35
C ILE A 193 -3.25 6.82 15.97
N ASN A 194 -4.57 6.76 15.79
CA ASN A 194 -5.11 6.50 14.47
C ASN A 194 -4.90 7.70 13.53
N PHE A 195 -4.88 8.94 14.02
CA PHE A 195 -4.48 10.09 13.20
C PHE A 195 -3.05 9.95 12.68
N LEU A 196 -2.09 9.59 13.53
CA LEU A 196 -0.69 9.36 13.16
C LEU A 196 -0.52 8.17 12.22
N ARG A 197 -1.34 7.13 12.34
CA ARG A 197 -1.39 6.01 11.39
C ARG A 197 -2.02 6.40 10.05
N ALA A 198 -3.06 7.24 10.05
CA ALA A 198 -3.75 7.66 8.84
C ALA A 198 -2.94 8.67 8.03
N ALA A 199 -2.17 9.55 8.67
CA ALA A 199 -1.38 10.58 8.02
C ALA A 199 -0.47 10.09 6.88
N PRO A 200 0.38 9.06 7.06
CA PRO A 200 1.20 8.52 5.96
C PRO A 200 0.38 7.85 4.86
N LEU A 201 -0.81 7.31 5.18
CA LEU A 201 -1.70 6.69 4.19
C LEU A 201 -2.31 7.75 3.27
N MET A 202 -2.91 8.80 3.84
CA MET A 202 -3.46 9.92 3.07
C MET A 202 -2.37 10.61 2.23
N ALA A 203 -1.19 10.83 2.81
CA ALA A 203 -0.07 11.43 2.10
C ALA A 203 0.42 10.55 0.94
N HIS A 204 0.46 9.23 1.12
CA HIS A 204 0.72 8.27 0.05
C HIS A 204 -0.36 8.38 -1.05
N ASN A 205 -1.63 8.42 -0.66
CA ASN A 205 -2.74 8.36 -1.60
C ASN A 205 -2.81 9.57 -2.52
N PHE A 206 -2.73 10.77 -1.94
CA PHE A 206 -2.67 12.00 -2.73
C PHE A 206 -1.33 12.17 -3.46
N GLY A 207 -0.24 11.62 -2.94
CA GLY A 207 1.04 11.57 -3.65
C GLY A 207 0.97 10.73 -4.92
N ASP A 208 0.25 9.61 -4.87
CA ASP A 208 0.02 8.72 -6.01
C ASP A 208 -0.91 9.34 -7.06
N LEU A 209 -1.96 10.02 -6.60
CA LEU A 209 -2.83 10.85 -7.45
C LEU A 209 -2.01 11.91 -8.20
N ASP A 210 -1.28 12.76 -7.45
CA ASP A 210 -0.45 13.84 -8.01
C ASP A 210 0.55 13.32 -9.06
N ARG A 211 1.21 12.19 -8.75
CA ARG A 211 2.20 11.58 -9.63
C ARG A 211 1.62 11.24 -11.00
N VAL A 212 0.42 10.68 -11.04
CA VAL A 212 -0.21 10.29 -12.31
C VAL A 212 -0.80 11.50 -13.04
N MET A 213 -1.30 12.51 -12.33
CA MET A 213 -1.70 13.78 -12.93
C MET A 213 -0.53 14.42 -13.71
N VAL A 214 0.66 14.42 -13.12
CA VAL A 214 1.90 14.87 -13.77
C VAL A 214 2.30 13.95 -14.92
N GLN A 215 2.26 12.63 -14.73
CA GLN A 215 2.56 11.64 -15.78
C GLN A 215 1.72 11.85 -17.05
N TRP A 216 0.43 12.16 -16.88
CA TRP A 216 -0.48 12.43 -17.99
C TRP A 216 -0.41 13.86 -18.56
N ASN A 217 0.41 14.73 -17.98
CA ASN A 217 0.49 16.16 -18.32
C ASN A 217 -0.89 16.82 -18.33
N MET A 218 -1.66 16.60 -17.26
CA MET A 218 -2.96 17.26 -17.12
C MET A 218 -2.81 18.77 -17.18
N ASN A 219 -3.75 19.45 -17.84
CA ASN A 219 -3.73 20.89 -18.00
C ASN A 219 -3.91 21.59 -16.64
N PRO A 220 -2.94 22.40 -16.16
CA PRO A 220 -3.09 23.10 -14.89
C PRO A 220 -4.25 24.10 -14.83
N GLU A 221 -4.75 24.54 -15.99
CA GLU A 221 -5.89 25.44 -16.08
C GLU A 221 -7.25 24.73 -16.00
N ASP A 222 -7.28 23.40 -16.09
CA ASP A 222 -8.49 22.61 -15.99
C ASP A 222 -9.11 22.70 -14.58
N ALA A 223 -10.43 22.85 -14.52
CA ALA A 223 -11.13 23.02 -13.24
C ALA A 223 -11.02 21.78 -12.35
N PHE A 224 -11.05 20.58 -12.93
CA PHE A 224 -10.90 19.34 -12.17
C PHE A 224 -9.46 19.18 -11.67
N TYR A 225 -8.45 19.54 -12.48
CA TYR A 225 -7.05 19.60 -12.02
C TYR A 225 -6.89 20.50 -10.80
N LYS A 226 -7.36 21.76 -10.88
CA LYS A 226 -7.26 22.73 -9.77
C LYS A 226 -7.97 22.23 -8.51
N ARG A 227 -9.04 21.47 -8.69
CA ARG A 227 -9.79 20.90 -7.59
C ARG A 227 -9.00 19.83 -6.84
N ILE A 228 -8.26 18.94 -7.50
CA ILE A 228 -7.72 17.74 -6.82
C ILE A 228 -6.19 17.68 -6.70
N PHE A 229 -5.45 18.61 -7.32
CA PHE A 229 -4.00 18.59 -7.30
C PHE A 229 -3.43 19.07 -5.95
N LYS A 230 -2.41 18.36 -5.44
CA LYS A 230 -1.58 18.78 -4.30
C LYS A 230 -2.34 18.97 -2.98
N LEU A 231 -3.43 18.23 -2.74
CA LEU A 231 -4.28 18.37 -1.54
C LEU A 231 -3.55 18.17 -0.20
N GLY A 232 -2.53 17.31 -0.15
CA GLY A 232 -1.67 17.15 1.04
C GLY A 232 -0.58 18.22 1.21
N HIS A 233 -0.47 19.17 0.29
CA HIS A 233 0.66 20.11 0.21
C HIS A 233 0.26 21.58 0.19
N GLN A 234 -0.86 21.90 -0.46
CA GLN A 234 -1.34 23.26 -0.71
C GLN A 234 -2.78 23.42 -0.26
N LEU A 235 -3.11 24.58 0.31
CA LEU A 235 -4.49 24.92 0.64
C LEU A 235 -5.35 24.91 -0.62
N ASN A 236 -6.55 24.36 -0.51
CA ASN A 236 -7.52 24.28 -1.59
C ASN A 236 -8.86 24.73 -1.04
N GLU A 237 -9.53 25.68 -1.71
CA GLU A 237 -10.81 26.24 -1.25
C GLU A 237 -11.95 25.22 -1.21
N ASN A 238 -11.81 24.09 -1.90
CA ASN A 238 -12.83 23.04 -1.95
C ASN A 238 -12.74 22.06 -0.77
N TYR A 239 -11.68 22.13 0.03
CA TYR A 239 -11.36 21.15 1.06
C TYR A 239 -10.92 21.83 2.36
N ASP A 240 -11.12 21.14 3.46
CA ASP A 240 -10.69 21.54 4.78
C ASP A 240 -9.15 21.59 4.86
N PRO A 241 -8.56 22.61 5.51
CA PRO A 241 -7.12 22.70 5.74
C PRO A 241 -6.51 21.49 6.47
N ILE A 242 -7.33 20.60 7.05
CA ILE A 242 -6.92 19.33 7.65
C ILE A 242 -6.10 18.46 6.70
N LEU A 243 -6.36 18.48 5.39
CA LEU A 243 -5.59 17.68 4.42
C LEU A 243 -4.13 18.15 4.36
N VAL A 244 -3.93 19.47 4.34
CA VAL A 244 -2.58 20.08 4.36
C VAL A 244 -1.93 19.88 5.72
N TYR A 245 -2.67 20.06 6.81
CA TYR A 245 -2.17 19.79 8.16
C TYR A 245 -1.67 18.35 8.29
N THR A 246 -2.47 17.38 7.85
CA THR A 246 -2.15 15.95 7.86
C THR A 246 -0.91 15.63 7.02
N GLY A 247 -0.78 16.25 5.84
CA GLY A 247 0.42 16.12 5.02
C GLY A 247 1.69 16.63 5.73
N LYS A 248 1.59 17.70 6.53
CA LYS A 248 2.71 18.17 7.37
C LYS A 248 2.98 17.28 8.56
N VAL A 249 1.95 16.71 9.18
CA VAL A 249 2.10 15.69 10.24
C VAL A 249 2.85 14.47 9.68
N ASN A 250 2.46 13.94 8.53
CA ASN A 250 3.23 12.85 7.90
C ASN A 250 4.71 13.25 7.71
N LYS A 251 4.97 14.46 7.20
CA LYS A 251 6.35 14.92 6.98
C LYS A 251 7.18 14.92 8.28
N GLU A 252 6.60 15.39 9.37
CA GLU A 252 7.28 15.52 10.66
C GLU A 252 7.44 14.17 11.39
N PHE A 253 6.40 13.33 11.37
CA PHE A 253 6.32 12.17 12.27
C PHE A 253 6.67 10.83 11.62
N SER A 254 6.40 10.67 10.33
CA SER A 254 6.39 9.34 9.69
C SER A 254 7.14 9.27 8.37
N SER A 255 7.42 10.39 7.71
CA SER A 255 7.99 10.38 6.35
C SER A 255 9.44 9.90 6.27
N LYS A 256 10.19 10.04 7.37
CA LYS A 256 11.55 9.51 7.51
C LYS A 256 11.55 7.98 7.55
N GLU A 257 10.52 7.42 8.17
CA GLU A 257 10.24 5.98 8.16
C GLU A 257 9.55 5.60 6.84
N ASN A 258 10.34 5.29 5.82
CA ASN A 258 9.86 4.97 4.49
C ASN A 258 8.84 3.79 4.50
N HIS A 259 7.57 4.07 4.13
CA HIS A 259 6.46 3.10 4.01
C HIS A 259 6.75 1.92 3.07
N ARG A 260 7.81 1.98 2.25
CA ARG A 260 8.21 0.89 1.34
C ARG A 260 8.99 -0.23 2.02
N HIS A 261 9.47 -0.02 3.25
CA HIS A 261 10.16 -1.00 4.11
C HIS A 261 11.13 -1.95 3.36
N MET A 262 12.10 -1.37 2.65
CA MET A 262 12.98 -2.11 1.73
C MET A 262 13.76 -3.25 2.42
N ALA A 263 14.13 -3.08 3.69
CA ALA A 263 14.82 -4.11 4.47
C ALA A 263 13.96 -5.37 4.64
N MET A 264 12.65 -5.20 4.81
CA MET A 264 11.69 -6.30 4.98
C MET A 264 11.43 -7.09 3.69
N ARG A 265 12.04 -6.70 2.56
CA ARG A 265 11.99 -7.50 1.32
C ARG A 265 12.90 -8.71 1.36
N GLN A 266 13.94 -8.68 2.21
CA GLN A 266 14.95 -9.74 2.29
C GLN A 266 14.37 -11.02 2.92
N PRO A 267 13.71 -10.97 4.10
CA PRO A 267 13.19 -12.18 4.72
C PRO A 267 12.03 -12.75 3.92
N LYS A 268 12.30 -13.79 3.13
CA LYS A 268 11.28 -14.44 2.29
C LYS A 268 10.21 -15.13 3.14
N CYS A 269 10.56 -15.51 4.36
CA CYS A 269 9.67 -16.10 5.34
C CYS A 269 8.45 -15.21 5.65
N LEU A 270 8.58 -13.88 5.56
CA LEU A 270 7.47 -12.93 5.73
C LEU A 270 6.38 -13.05 4.65
N ARG A 271 6.65 -13.75 3.54
CA ARG A 271 5.67 -13.97 2.46
C ARG A 271 4.83 -15.23 2.68
N LYS A 272 5.16 -16.06 3.68
CA LYS A 272 4.51 -17.35 3.92
C LYS A 272 3.02 -17.24 4.26
N SER A 273 2.60 -16.15 4.90
CA SER A 273 1.22 -15.95 5.35
C SER A 273 0.80 -14.49 5.24
N SER A 274 -0.48 -14.25 4.98
CA SER A 274 -1.05 -12.90 4.97
C SER A 274 -1.00 -12.24 6.36
N LYS A 275 -0.89 -13.03 7.44
CA LYS A 275 -0.74 -12.53 8.81
C LYS A 275 0.56 -11.74 9.04
N PHE A 276 1.56 -11.96 8.19
CA PHE A 276 2.86 -11.31 8.31
C PHE A 276 2.96 -10.00 7.52
N LEU A 277 1.89 -9.57 6.84
CA LEU A 277 1.87 -8.31 6.12
C LEU A 277 2.14 -7.14 7.08
N ILE A 278 3.04 -6.26 6.66
CA ILE A 278 3.55 -5.15 7.47
C ILE A 278 2.46 -4.09 7.72
N PRO A 279 2.26 -3.64 8.97
CA PRO A 279 1.31 -2.57 9.28
C PRO A 279 1.90 -1.18 8.99
N VAL A 280 1.21 -0.13 9.41
CA VAL A 280 1.70 1.24 9.33
C VAL A 280 2.69 1.54 10.46
N GLY A 281 3.92 1.91 10.10
CA GLY A 281 4.93 2.38 11.05
C GLY A 281 4.58 3.76 11.65
N PRO A 282 5.11 4.10 12.84
CA PRO A 282 6.04 3.30 13.65
C PRO A 282 5.34 2.28 14.59
N PHE A 283 4.01 2.16 14.57
CA PHE A 283 3.24 1.39 15.55
C PHE A 283 3.20 -0.11 15.22
N MET A 284 4.35 -0.77 15.31
CA MET A 284 4.54 -2.17 14.88
C MET A 284 4.55 -3.20 16.01
N ASP A 285 4.19 -2.80 17.23
CA ASP A 285 4.21 -3.67 18.42
C ASP A 285 3.43 -4.98 18.24
N ASP A 286 2.16 -4.87 17.85
CA ASP A 286 1.29 -6.04 17.65
C ASP A 286 1.79 -6.95 16.52
N TRP A 287 2.41 -6.38 15.48
CA TRP A 287 3.00 -7.15 14.39
C TRP A 287 4.27 -7.88 14.82
N GLY A 288 5.13 -7.24 15.62
CA GLY A 288 6.27 -7.89 16.25
C GLY A 288 5.84 -9.11 17.06
N ARG A 289 4.82 -8.96 17.91
CA ARG A 289 4.24 -10.08 18.67
C ARG A 289 3.75 -11.21 17.77
N ILE A 290 2.98 -10.89 16.73
CA ILE A 290 2.48 -11.89 15.75
C ILE A 290 3.64 -12.69 15.14
N LEU A 291 4.76 -12.04 14.80
CA LEU A 291 5.93 -12.71 14.24
C LEU A 291 6.63 -13.61 15.28
N GLY A 292 6.74 -13.15 16.52
CA GLY A 292 7.36 -13.91 17.61
C GLY A 292 6.56 -15.14 18.04
N GLU A 293 5.23 -15.01 18.14
CA GLU A 293 4.31 -16.08 18.56
C GLU A 293 4.02 -17.10 17.46
N SER A 294 4.33 -16.79 16.19
CA SER A 294 3.91 -17.67 15.10
C SER A 294 4.71 -18.97 15.01
N ASP A 295 3.98 -20.08 14.89
CA ASP A 295 4.50 -21.41 14.56
C ASP A 295 4.81 -21.59 13.06
N LEU A 296 4.43 -20.63 12.20
CA LEU A 296 4.75 -20.68 10.77
C LEU A 296 6.19 -20.23 10.46
N LEU A 297 6.88 -19.67 11.47
CA LEU A 297 8.25 -19.19 11.40
C LEU A 297 9.13 -20.02 12.33
N SER A 298 10.19 -20.59 11.76
CA SER A 298 11.25 -21.22 12.55
C SER A 298 12.07 -20.18 13.32
N MET A 299 12.86 -20.63 14.30
CA MET A 299 13.78 -19.75 15.03
C MET A 299 14.83 -19.10 14.12
N GLU A 300 15.31 -19.83 13.11
CA GLU A 300 16.23 -19.29 12.09
C GLU A 300 15.57 -18.16 11.29
N GLU A 301 14.31 -18.32 10.89
CA GLU A 301 13.57 -17.28 10.16
C GLU A 301 13.23 -16.07 11.04
N LYS A 302 12.95 -16.29 12.35
CA LYS A 302 12.79 -15.20 13.31
C LYS A 302 14.11 -14.42 13.48
N ALA A 303 15.25 -15.11 13.50
CA ALA A 303 16.57 -14.47 13.51
C ALA A 303 16.87 -13.68 12.22
N GLU A 304 16.46 -14.19 11.05
CA GLU A 304 16.55 -13.47 9.77
C GLU A 304 15.74 -12.16 9.81
N ILE A 305 14.52 -12.19 10.36
CA ILE A 305 13.68 -11.00 10.54
C ILE A 305 14.33 -9.99 11.50
N VAL A 306 14.86 -10.46 12.64
CA VAL A 306 15.58 -9.62 13.61
C VAL A 306 16.77 -8.91 12.96
N THR A 307 17.54 -9.65 12.16
CA THR A 307 18.65 -9.07 11.37
C THR A 307 18.15 -7.97 10.44
N ALA A 308 17.04 -8.23 9.73
CA ALA A 308 16.45 -7.26 8.82
C ALA A 308 15.93 -6.00 9.53
N PHE A 309 15.41 -6.10 10.76
CA PHE A 309 15.02 -4.93 11.55
C PHE A 309 16.22 -4.04 11.86
N TYR A 310 17.29 -4.64 12.37
CA TYR A 310 18.50 -3.91 12.72
C TYR A 310 19.16 -3.27 11.50
N ASP A 311 19.30 -4.01 10.40
CA ASP A 311 19.83 -3.47 9.14
C ASP A 311 18.93 -2.39 8.54
N GLY A 312 17.61 -2.52 8.69
CA GLY A 312 16.65 -1.50 8.32
C GLY A 312 16.86 -0.20 9.08
N TYR A 313 17.02 -0.29 10.40
CA TYR A 313 17.30 0.84 11.27
C TYR A 313 18.61 1.55 10.93
N LYS A 314 19.70 0.81 10.69
CA LYS A 314 21.00 1.40 10.30
C LYS A 314 20.95 2.19 8.99
N ARG A 315 19.98 1.91 8.11
CA ARG A 315 19.87 2.53 6.78
C ARG A 315 18.88 3.69 6.73
N GLN A 316 18.05 3.85 7.76
CA GLN A 316 16.93 4.78 7.76
C GLN A 316 16.87 5.53 9.08
N ASP A 317 17.02 6.84 9.01
CA ASP A 317 16.85 7.72 10.16
C ASP A 317 15.42 7.56 10.72
N GLU A 318 15.32 7.45 12.05
CA GLU A 318 14.03 7.37 12.77
C GLU A 318 13.12 6.21 12.33
N ALA A 319 13.68 5.07 11.90
CA ALA A 319 12.92 3.84 11.62
C ALA A 319 12.44 3.12 12.89
N PHE A 320 11.68 3.83 13.73
CA PHE A 320 11.24 3.37 15.04
C PHE A 320 10.31 2.15 14.97
N GLY A 321 9.55 1.98 13.90
CA GLY A 321 8.73 0.79 13.70
C GLY A 321 9.54 -0.51 13.67
N TYR A 322 10.76 -0.51 13.12
CA TYR A 322 11.62 -1.70 13.21
C TYR A 322 12.06 -1.99 14.65
N ILE A 323 12.27 -0.94 15.46
CA ILE A 323 12.58 -1.09 16.88
C ILE A 323 11.37 -1.69 17.62
N ARG A 324 10.17 -1.16 17.37
CA ARG A 324 8.91 -1.67 17.97
C ARG A 324 8.65 -3.13 17.58
N GLY A 325 8.80 -3.45 16.29
CA GLY A 325 8.64 -4.80 15.76
C GLY A 325 9.66 -5.77 16.36
N TYR A 326 10.93 -5.37 16.43
CA TYR A 326 12.00 -6.16 17.04
C TYR A 326 11.72 -6.48 18.52
N LYS A 327 11.43 -5.45 19.32
CA LYS A 327 11.16 -5.61 20.76
C LYS A 327 10.09 -6.67 20.99
N ASN A 328 8.94 -6.50 20.34
CA ASN A 328 7.78 -7.35 20.58
C ASN A 328 7.95 -8.75 19.96
N LEU A 329 8.72 -8.90 18.88
CA LEU A 329 9.11 -10.22 18.37
C LEU A 329 9.96 -10.96 19.39
N VAL A 330 11.00 -10.31 19.91
CA VAL A 330 11.93 -10.92 20.86
C VAL A 330 11.25 -11.23 22.20
N ASP A 331 10.45 -10.32 22.74
CA ASP A 331 9.73 -10.51 24.00
C ASP A 331 8.70 -11.65 23.93
N SER A 332 8.25 -12.01 22.74
CA SER A 332 7.29 -13.11 22.52
C SER A 332 7.95 -14.48 22.32
N ILE A 333 9.29 -14.54 22.36
CA ILE A 333 10.04 -15.78 22.25
C ILE A 333 10.49 -16.22 23.64
N ASP A 334 10.27 -17.50 23.97
CA ASP A 334 10.82 -18.10 25.19
C ASP A 334 12.35 -18.00 25.20
N GLY A 335 12.90 -17.33 26.20
CA GLY A 335 14.34 -17.04 26.30
C GLY A 335 14.81 -15.78 25.55
N GLY A 336 13.90 -15.05 24.90
CA GLY A 336 14.17 -13.76 24.27
C GLY A 336 15.28 -13.81 23.23
N LEU A 337 16.13 -12.78 23.21
CA LEU A 337 17.22 -12.67 22.23
C LEU A 337 18.20 -13.83 22.34
N ALA A 338 18.43 -14.35 23.56
CA ALA A 338 19.36 -15.45 23.81
C ALA A 338 18.96 -16.72 23.03
N ALA A 339 17.67 -16.95 22.83
CA ALA A 339 17.17 -18.08 22.03
C ALA A 339 17.46 -17.94 20.53
N LEU A 340 17.73 -16.72 20.05
CA LEU A 340 18.07 -16.44 18.66
C LEU A 340 19.58 -16.36 18.40
N GLU A 341 20.42 -16.24 19.43
CA GLU A 341 21.87 -16.02 19.29
C GLU A 341 22.58 -17.11 18.48
N MET A 342 22.15 -18.37 18.60
CA MET A 342 22.73 -19.48 17.84
C MET A 342 22.44 -19.42 16.32
N TYR A 343 21.47 -18.60 15.91
CA TYR A 343 21.08 -18.40 14.50
C TYR A 343 21.55 -17.03 13.95
N LEU A 344 22.16 -16.21 14.80
CA LEU A 344 22.64 -14.88 14.44
C LEU A 344 24.18 -14.87 14.33
N PRO A 345 24.76 -14.09 13.42
CA PRO A 345 26.21 -13.86 13.42
C PRO A 345 26.67 -13.26 14.75
N PHE A 346 27.75 -13.81 15.33
CA PHE A 346 28.25 -13.37 16.64
C PHE A 346 28.52 -11.87 16.72
N ASP A 347 29.18 -11.30 15.69
CA ASP A 347 29.50 -9.88 15.64
C ASP A 347 28.24 -9.01 15.60
N LEU A 348 27.19 -9.48 14.90
CA LEU A 348 25.90 -8.78 14.83
C LEU A 348 25.22 -8.72 16.19
N VAL A 349 25.21 -9.84 16.94
CA VAL A 349 24.63 -9.88 18.29
C VAL A 349 25.37 -8.91 19.21
N ALA A 350 26.70 -8.91 19.16
CA ALA A 350 27.53 -8.04 19.97
C ALA A 350 27.33 -6.55 19.64
N GLU A 351 27.17 -6.23 18.35
CA GLU A 351 26.87 -4.89 17.86
C GLU A 351 25.47 -4.44 18.32
N MET A 352 24.45 -5.26 18.08
CA MET A 352 23.06 -4.98 18.45
C MET A 352 22.93 -4.70 19.94
N LYS A 353 23.51 -5.54 20.81
CA LYS A 353 23.43 -5.37 22.29
C LYS A 353 24.00 -4.04 22.79
N LYS A 354 24.92 -3.42 22.05
CA LYS A 354 25.56 -2.14 22.42
C LYS A 354 25.00 -0.94 21.66
N SER A 355 24.09 -1.18 20.73
CA SER A 355 23.56 -0.16 19.84
C SER A 355 22.42 0.65 20.48
N GLU A 356 22.23 1.87 19.98
CA GLU A 356 21.07 2.71 20.32
C GLU A 356 19.74 2.01 20.00
N PHE A 357 19.70 1.16 18.97
CA PHE A 357 18.55 0.34 18.62
C PHE A 357 18.04 -0.51 19.81
N SER A 358 18.94 -1.18 20.54
CA SER A 358 18.57 -1.99 21.70
C SER A 358 18.18 -1.16 22.91
N GLU A 359 18.78 0.03 23.08
CA GLU A 359 18.38 0.95 24.16
C GLU A 359 16.98 1.52 23.91
N LEU A 360 16.69 1.96 22.69
CA LEU A 360 15.37 2.45 22.30
C LEU A 360 14.30 1.34 22.35
N ALA A 361 14.68 0.08 22.11
CA ALA A 361 13.80 -1.08 22.25
C ALA A 361 13.36 -1.35 23.70
N LYS A 362 13.97 -0.70 24.71
CA LYS A 362 13.52 -0.85 26.10
C LYS A 362 12.27 -0.02 26.43
N LEU A 363 11.98 1.01 25.64
CA LEU A 363 10.82 1.87 25.84
C LEU A 363 9.52 1.04 25.77
N SER A 364 8.64 1.22 26.75
CA SER A 364 7.32 0.58 26.74
C SER A 364 6.46 1.13 25.59
N ARG A 365 5.37 0.43 25.28
CA ARG A 365 4.40 0.88 24.26
C ARG A 365 3.73 2.17 24.72
N GLU A 366 3.38 2.22 26.00
CA GLU A 366 2.70 3.35 26.64
C GLU A 366 3.55 4.62 26.61
N GLU A 367 4.84 4.52 26.95
CA GLU A 367 5.78 5.65 26.89
C GLU A 367 5.98 6.13 25.45
N PHE A 368 6.16 5.21 24.51
CA PHE A 368 6.33 5.53 23.09
C PHE A 368 5.09 6.25 22.52
N GLU A 369 3.90 5.70 22.74
CA GLU A 369 2.66 6.31 22.28
C GLU A 369 2.36 7.65 22.99
N ALA A 370 2.71 7.78 24.27
CA ALA A 370 2.55 9.04 25.01
C ALA A 370 3.46 10.17 24.48
N ASP A 371 4.71 9.85 24.11
CA ASP A 371 5.61 10.82 23.45
C ASP A 371 5.02 11.32 22.14
N TYR A 372 4.58 10.40 21.27
CA TYR A 372 3.96 10.76 19.99
C TYR A 372 2.68 11.59 20.16
N LYS A 373 1.82 11.24 21.14
CA LYS A 373 0.64 12.03 21.50
C LYS A 373 1.01 13.46 21.89
N LYS A 374 1.98 13.61 22.79
CA LYS A 374 2.44 14.92 23.27
C LYS A 374 3.02 15.75 22.12
N ARG A 375 3.88 15.16 21.29
CA ARG A 375 4.47 15.84 20.14
C ARG A 375 3.42 16.27 19.12
N LEU A 376 2.41 15.43 18.85
CA LEU A 376 1.31 15.79 17.95
C LEU A 376 0.48 16.94 18.51
N GLU A 377 0.18 16.93 19.81
CA GLU A 377 -0.48 18.05 20.49
C GLU A 377 0.36 19.33 20.37
N GLU A 378 1.67 19.27 20.56
CA GLU A 378 2.54 20.45 20.48
C GLU A 378 2.79 20.94 19.04
N PHE A 379 2.51 20.11 18.03
CA PHE A 379 2.74 20.43 16.63
C PHE A 379 1.76 21.49 16.10
N ILE A 380 2.33 22.61 15.65
CA ILE A 380 1.61 23.68 14.95
C ILE A 380 2.01 23.64 13.48
N CYS A 381 1.04 23.42 12.59
CA CYS A 381 1.32 23.36 11.16
C CYS A 381 1.76 24.73 10.63
N PRO A 382 2.94 24.84 10.00
CA PRO A 382 3.47 26.12 9.54
C PRO A 382 2.70 26.72 8.34
N VAL A 383 1.80 25.95 7.72
CA VAL A 383 1.02 26.40 6.56
C VAL A 383 -0.41 26.78 6.94
N THR A 384 -1.04 25.99 7.80
CA THR A 384 -2.46 26.18 8.16
C THR A 384 -2.65 26.83 9.53
N ASN A 385 -1.58 26.93 10.34
CA ASN A 385 -1.62 27.26 11.77
C ASN A 385 -2.54 26.35 12.60
N LEU A 386 -3.00 25.24 12.03
CA LEU A 386 -3.76 24.24 12.76
C LEU A 386 -2.85 23.54 13.77
N LYS A 387 -3.45 23.21 14.91
CA LYS A 387 -2.94 22.35 15.97
C LYS A 387 -3.87 21.15 16.08
N PHE A 388 -3.38 20.01 16.56
CA PHE A 388 -4.27 18.89 16.88
C PHE A 388 -5.30 19.34 17.91
#